data_AF-A0A7S3BHL4-F1
#
_entry.id   AF-A0A7S3BHL4-F1
#
_cell.length_a   1.000
_cell.length_b   1.000
_cell.length_c   1.000
_cell.angle_alpha   90.00
_cell.angle_beta   90.00
_cell.angle_gamma   90.00
#
_symmetry.space_group_name_H-M   'P 1'
#
loop_
_entity.id
_entity.type
_entity.pdbx_description
1 polymer ?
#
loop_
_entity_poly.entity_id
_entity_poly.type
_entity_poly.pdbx_seq_one_letter_code
_entity_poly.pdbx_strand_id
1 'polypeptide(L)'
;ALQGGPHNNAIGGLAVALKQAMNPAFKAYQIQVKANAKALADALMGKGYKLVTDGTENHLILWDLRPLGLTGNKMEKLCDLCHITLNKNAVFGDASAMSPGGLRIGSPPLTSR
;
A
#
# COMPACT_ATOMS: atom_id res chain seq x y z
N ALA A 1 3.53 -13.67 32.32
CA ALA A 1 4.05 -13.44 30.95
C ALA A 1 2.91 -13.64 29.95
N LEU A 2 2.81 -12.82 28.90
CA LEU A 2 1.74 -12.92 27.88
C LEU A 2 2.02 -13.99 26.81
N GLN A 3 3.25 -14.50 26.74
CA GLN A 3 3.68 -15.59 25.85
C GLN A 3 4.46 -16.64 26.65
N GLY A 4 4.44 -17.88 26.14
CA GLY A 4 5.16 -19.03 26.69
C GLY A 4 6.39 -19.38 25.86
N GLY A 5 6.33 -20.49 25.11
CA GLY A 5 7.43 -20.98 24.28
C GLY A 5 7.63 -20.19 22.97
N PRO A 6 8.87 -20.04 22.49
CA PRO A 6 9.17 -19.32 21.25
C PRO A 6 8.84 -20.14 19.99
N HIS A 7 8.48 -19.45 18.91
CA HIS A 7 8.29 -20.04 17.58
C HIS A 7 9.62 -20.05 16.82
N ASN A 8 10.51 -20.99 17.16
CA ASN A 8 11.89 -21.03 16.64
C ASN A 8 11.99 -21.14 15.11
N ASN A 9 11.00 -21.75 14.45
CA ASN A 9 10.90 -21.76 12.99
C ASN A 9 10.70 -20.35 12.39
N ALA A 10 9.85 -19.52 13.00
CA ALA A 10 9.64 -18.14 12.58
C ALA A 10 10.87 -17.27 12.86
N ILE A 11 11.54 -17.49 13.99
CA ILE A 11 12.80 -16.81 14.35
C ILE A 11 13.89 -17.14 13.32
N GLY A 12 14.01 -18.41 12.91
CA GLY A 12 14.93 -18.82 11.84
C GLY A 12 14.64 -18.11 10.51
N GLY A 13 13.36 -18.04 10.11
CA GLY A 13 12.94 -17.29 8.91
C GLY A 13 13.26 -15.79 8.99
N LEU A 14 13.04 -15.17 10.16
CA LEU A 14 13.38 -13.77 10.40
C LEU A 14 14.89 -13.52 10.26
N ALA A 15 15.74 -14.41 10.78
CA ALA A 15 17.19 -14.28 10.66
C ALA A 15 17.63 -14.28 9.18
N VAL A 16 17.03 -15.12 8.34
CA VAL A 16 17.28 -15.13 6.89
C VAL A 16 16.83 -13.81 6.25
N ALA A 17 15.64 -13.31 6.58
CA ALA A 17 15.13 -12.05 6.05
C ALA A 17 16.01 -10.85 6.44
N LEU A 18 16.48 -10.79 7.70
CA LEU A 18 17.39 -9.75 8.17
C LEU A 18 18.73 -9.78 7.42
N LYS A 19 19.27 -10.97 7.15
CA LYS A 19 20.47 -11.13 6.32
C LYS A 19 20.25 -10.60 4.89
N GLN A 20 19.11 -10.90 4.28
CA GLN A 20 18.74 -10.37 2.96
C GLN A 20 18.59 -8.85 2.97
N ALA A 21 18.01 -8.27 4.02
CA ALA A 21 17.81 -6.83 4.16
C ALA A 21 19.12 -6.02 4.20
N MET A 22 20.22 -6.64 4.65
CA MET A 22 21.56 -6.01 4.65
C MET A 22 22.26 -6.07 3.29
N ASN A 23 21.73 -6.78 2.30
CA ASN A 23 22.33 -6.88 0.97
C ASN A 23 22.17 -5.56 0.20
N PRO A 24 23.20 -5.04 -0.51
CA PRO A 24 23.07 -3.90 -1.41
C PRO A 24 21.91 -4.00 -2.41
N ALA A 25 21.59 -5.20 -2.88
CA ALA A 25 20.44 -5.43 -3.75
C ALA A 25 19.10 -5.09 -3.07
N PHE A 26 18.97 -5.32 -1.77
CA PHE A 26 17.77 -4.93 -1.01
C PHE A 26 17.65 -3.41 -0.90
N LYS A 27 18.76 -2.68 -0.77
CA LYS A 27 18.75 -1.21 -0.83
C LYS A 27 18.28 -0.71 -2.21
N ALA A 28 18.78 -1.31 -3.29
CA ALA A 28 18.33 -0.98 -4.64
C ALA A 28 16.82 -1.25 -4.82
N TYR A 29 16.34 -2.40 -4.32
CA TYR A 29 14.91 -2.73 -4.28
C TYR A 29 14.09 -1.66 -3.53
N GLN A 30 14.50 -1.22 -2.34
CA GLN A 30 13.76 -0.21 -1.57
C GLN A 30 13.74 1.16 -2.26
N ILE A 31 14.82 1.54 -2.97
CA ILE A 31 14.84 2.75 -3.81
C ILE A 31 13.80 2.61 -4.93
N GLN A 32 13.74 1.45 -5.59
CA GLN A 32 12.77 1.18 -6.65
C GLN A 32 11.32 1.19 -6.12
N VAL A 33 11.07 0.67 -4.92
CA VAL A 33 9.75 0.69 -4.27
C VAL A 33 9.24 2.14 -4.15
N LYS A 34 10.08 3.05 -3.64
CA LYS A 34 9.75 4.48 -3.54
C LYS A 34 9.53 5.11 -4.93
N ALA A 35 10.41 4.82 -5.89
CA ALA A 35 10.30 5.35 -7.24
C ALA A 35 8.99 4.91 -7.92
N ASN A 36 8.61 3.65 -7.77
CA ASN A 36 7.37 3.10 -8.31
C ASN A 36 6.13 3.71 -7.65
N ALA A 37 6.15 3.90 -6.32
CA ALA A 37 5.05 4.56 -5.61
C ALA A 37 4.86 6.01 -6.08
N LYS A 38 5.96 6.75 -6.27
CA LYS A 38 5.93 8.10 -6.84
C LYS A 38 5.41 8.11 -8.27
N ALA A 39 5.90 7.23 -9.13
CA ALA A 39 5.44 7.13 -10.52
C ALA A 39 3.93 6.82 -10.60
N LEU A 40 3.43 5.94 -9.74
CA LEU A 40 2.00 5.64 -9.64
C LEU A 40 1.20 6.88 -9.17
N ALA A 41 1.70 7.59 -8.16
CA ALA A 41 1.08 8.82 -7.67
C ALA A 41 0.95 9.86 -8.78
N ASP A 42 2.07 10.14 -9.47
CA ASP A 42 2.15 11.11 -10.55
C ASP A 42 1.22 10.71 -11.72
N ALA A 43 1.14 9.41 -12.06
CA ALA A 43 0.25 8.91 -13.09
C ALA A 43 -1.25 9.06 -12.75
N LEU A 44 -1.63 8.85 -11.47
CA LEU A 44 -3.01 9.05 -11.02
C LEU A 44 -3.38 10.54 -10.98
N MET A 45 -2.49 11.38 -10.44
CA MET A 45 -2.70 12.83 -10.41
C MET A 45 -2.75 13.42 -11.82
N GLY A 46 -1.94 12.92 -12.76
CA GLY A 46 -2.01 13.28 -14.18
C GLY A 46 -3.32 12.91 -14.86
N LYS A 47 -4.09 11.97 -14.30
CA LYS A 47 -5.46 11.63 -14.71
C LYS A 47 -6.53 12.48 -14.01
N GLY A 48 -6.14 13.46 -13.19
CA GLY A 48 -7.04 14.32 -12.43
C GLY A 48 -7.56 13.70 -11.14
N TYR A 49 -6.98 12.59 -10.67
CA TYR A 49 -7.39 11.96 -9.42
C TYR A 49 -6.75 12.64 -8.20
N LYS A 50 -7.54 12.76 -7.12
CA LYS A 50 -7.10 13.38 -5.87
C LYS A 50 -6.41 12.37 -4.95
N LEU A 51 -5.18 12.66 -4.56
CA LEU A 51 -4.51 11.95 -3.46
C LEU A 51 -4.64 12.77 -2.16
N VAL A 52 -4.74 12.11 -1.01
CA VAL A 52 -4.98 12.79 0.28
C VAL A 52 -3.91 13.84 0.60
N THR A 53 -2.66 13.59 0.24
CA THR A 53 -1.52 14.49 0.46
C THR A 53 -0.86 14.97 -0.83
N ASP A 54 -1.57 14.86 -1.97
CA ASP A 54 -1.06 15.27 -3.29
C ASP A 54 0.31 14.65 -3.68
N GLY A 55 0.56 13.42 -3.22
CA GLY A 55 1.80 12.70 -3.51
C GLY A 55 2.09 11.59 -2.50
N THR A 56 3.35 11.16 -2.47
CA THR A 56 3.90 10.21 -1.50
C THR A 56 5.42 10.33 -1.40
N GLU A 57 5.94 10.10 -0.20
CA GLU A 57 7.38 10.03 0.10
C GLU A 57 7.82 8.61 0.51
N ASN A 58 6.93 7.63 0.43
CA ASN A 58 7.16 6.26 0.87
C ASN A 58 6.67 5.23 -0.18
N HIS A 59 6.13 4.09 0.28
CA HIS A 59 5.79 2.94 -0.55
C HIS A 59 4.29 2.82 -0.87
N LEU A 60 3.46 3.76 -0.39
CA LEU A 60 2.01 3.73 -0.58
C LEU A 60 1.44 5.10 -0.92
N ILE A 61 0.24 5.10 -1.47
CA ILE A 61 -0.60 6.28 -1.70
C ILE A 61 -1.99 6.04 -1.13
N LEU A 62 -2.69 7.14 -0.86
CA LEU A 62 -4.09 7.14 -0.45
C LEU A 62 -4.91 7.97 -1.44
N TRP A 63 -5.70 7.28 -2.26
CA TRP A 63 -6.55 7.88 -3.28
C TRP A 63 -7.90 8.24 -2.66
N ASP A 64 -8.28 9.52 -2.71
CA ASP A 64 -9.61 10.00 -2.34
C ASP A 64 -10.60 9.83 -3.51
N LEU A 65 -11.59 8.97 -3.32
CA LEU A 65 -12.61 8.65 -4.32
C LEU A 65 -13.85 9.53 -4.21
N ARG A 66 -13.99 10.35 -3.15
CA ARG A 66 -15.17 11.19 -2.93
C ARG A 66 -15.42 12.21 -4.04
N PRO A 67 -14.41 12.85 -4.65
CA PRO A 67 -14.63 13.72 -5.83
C PRO A 67 -15.25 12.99 -7.03
N LEU A 68 -15.15 11.67 -7.08
CA LEU A 68 -15.73 10.82 -8.12
C LEU A 68 -17.13 10.29 -7.73
N GLY A 69 -17.64 10.62 -6.54
CA GLY A 69 -18.90 10.08 -6.02
C GLY A 69 -18.84 8.58 -5.70
N LEU A 70 -17.64 8.02 -5.54
CA LEU A 70 -17.41 6.60 -5.28
C LEU A 70 -17.02 6.34 -3.83
N THR A 71 -17.21 5.11 -3.37
CA THR A 71 -16.76 4.64 -2.06
C THR A 71 -15.68 3.57 -2.22
N GLY A 72 -14.77 3.48 -1.25
CA GLY A 72 -13.71 2.48 -1.21
C GLY A 72 -14.25 1.05 -1.26
N ASN A 73 -15.36 0.77 -0.57
CA ASN A 73 -16.05 -0.53 -0.60
C ASN A 73 -16.38 -0.99 -2.03
N LYS A 74 -16.95 -0.10 -2.83
CA LYS A 74 -17.37 -0.42 -4.20
C LYS A 74 -16.17 -0.56 -5.13
N MET A 75 -15.19 0.34 -4.98
CA MET A 75 -13.99 0.34 -5.82
C MET A 75 -13.11 -0.88 -5.56
N GLU A 76 -12.87 -1.23 -4.29
CA GLU A 76 -12.12 -2.43 -3.89
C GLU A 76 -12.75 -3.69 -4.52
N LYS A 77 -14.07 -3.87 -4.38
CA LYS A 77 -14.77 -5.03 -4.94
C LYS A 77 -14.68 -5.09 -6.48
N LEU A 78 -14.77 -3.95 -7.16
CA LEU A 78 -14.61 -3.90 -8.62
C LEU A 78 -13.19 -4.27 -9.03
N CYS A 79 -12.18 -3.76 -8.34
CA CYS A 79 -10.78 -4.09 -8.60
C CYS A 79 -10.50 -5.59 -8.36
N ASP A 80 -11.06 -6.17 -7.30
CA ASP A 80 -10.94 -7.62 -7.02
C ASP A 80 -11.52 -8.48 -8.15
N LEU A 81 -12.66 -8.09 -8.73
CA LEU A 81 -13.24 -8.76 -9.91
C LEU A 81 -12.33 -8.69 -11.15
N CYS A 82 -11.44 -7.69 -11.21
CA CYS A 82 -10.43 -7.53 -12.26
C CYS A 82 -9.04 -8.09 -11.86
N HIS A 83 -8.95 -8.85 -10.77
CA HIS A 83 -7.69 -9.39 -10.22
C HIS A 83 -6.68 -8.31 -9.79
N ILE A 84 -7.18 -7.16 -9.33
CA ILE A 84 -6.38 -6.08 -8.75
C ILE A 84 -6.72 -5.98 -7.25
N THR A 85 -5.91 -6.59 -6.40
CA THR A 85 -6.13 -6.56 -4.95
C THR A 85 -5.70 -5.22 -4.37
N LEU A 86 -6.65 -4.47 -3.83
CA LEU A 86 -6.44 -3.18 -3.16
C LEU A 86 -7.13 -3.20 -1.79
N ASN A 87 -6.95 -2.14 -1.01
CA ASN A 87 -7.58 -2.03 0.30
C ASN A 87 -8.34 -0.72 0.43
N LYS A 88 -9.64 -0.79 0.70
CA LYS A 88 -10.43 0.38 1.11
C LYS A 88 -9.87 0.97 2.41
N ASN A 89 -9.82 2.29 2.49
CA ASN A 89 -9.25 2.95 3.65
C ASN A 89 -9.93 4.30 3.92
N ALA A 90 -10.17 4.59 5.20
CA ALA A 90 -10.77 5.85 5.59
C ALA A 90 -9.86 7.03 5.22
N VAL A 91 -10.48 8.13 4.79
CA VAL A 91 -9.82 9.40 4.52
C VAL A 91 -10.35 10.48 5.46
N PHE A 92 -9.55 11.53 5.67
CA PHE A 92 -9.97 12.64 6.51
C PHE A 92 -11.28 13.25 6.00
N GLY A 93 -12.26 13.40 6.88
CA GLY A 93 -13.60 13.91 6.56
C GLY A 93 -14.60 12.83 6.11
N ASP A 94 -14.27 11.55 6.19
CA ASP A 94 -15.27 10.49 6.01
C ASP A 94 -16.33 10.54 7.12
N ALA A 95 -17.60 10.50 6.73
CA ALA A 95 -18.73 10.49 7.66
C ALA A 95 -18.85 9.17 8.45
N SER A 96 -18.28 8.07 7.95
CA SER A 96 -18.33 6.76 8.60
C SER A 96 -17.13 5.90 8.22
N ALA A 97 -16.50 5.28 9.22
CA ALA A 97 -15.43 4.31 9.02
C ALA A 97 -15.91 3.02 8.31
N MET A 98 -17.22 2.71 8.34
CA MET A 98 -17.79 1.54 7.68
C MET A 98 -17.97 1.73 6.17
N SER A 99 -17.95 2.98 5.69
CA SER A 99 -18.04 3.30 4.27
C SER A 99 -16.94 4.30 3.88
N PRO A 100 -15.68 3.85 3.89
CA PRO A 100 -14.54 4.72 3.65
C PRO A 100 -14.57 5.33 2.25
N GLY A 101 -14.13 6.57 2.14
CA GLY A 101 -14.06 7.34 0.89
C GLY A 101 -12.76 7.12 0.10
N GLY A 102 -11.82 6.32 0.59
CA GLY A 102 -10.52 6.15 -0.07
C GLY A 102 -10.08 4.71 -0.32
N LEU A 103 -8.98 4.63 -1.08
CA LEU A 103 -8.33 3.39 -1.47
C LEU A 103 -6.83 3.51 -1.26
N ARG A 104 -6.24 2.56 -0.56
CA ARG A 104 -4.80 2.47 -0.30
C ARG A 104 -4.14 1.55 -1.31
N ILE A 105 -3.08 2.03 -1.95
CA ILE A 105 -2.32 1.30 -2.97
C ILE A 105 -0.84 1.33 -2.59
N GLY A 106 -0.14 0.19 -2.70
CA GLY A 106 1.27 0.07 -2.36
C GLY A 106 2.08 -0.60 -3.47
N SER A 107 3.33 -0.16 -3.65
CA SER A 107 4.27 -0.68 -4.65
C SER A 107 5.11 -1.92 -4.26
N PRO A 108 5.33 -2.31 -2.97
CA PRO A 108 6.27 -3.38 -2.63
C PRO A 108 6.03 -4.74 -3.32
N PRO A 109 4.78 -5.27 -3.37
CA PRO A 109 4.56 -6.60 -3.94
C PRO A 109 4.89 -6.69 -5.43
N LEU A 110 4.48 -5.68 -6.22
CA LEU A 110 4.77 -5.67 -7.66
C LEU A 110 6.22 -5.32 -7.97
N THR A 111 6.89 -4.56 -7.10
CA THR A 111 8.32 -4.24 -7.27
C THR A 111 9.22 -5.42 -6.97
N SER A 112 8.76 -6.35 -6.12
CA SER A 112 9.51 -7.58 -5.79
C SER A 112 9.48 -8.65 -6.89
N ARG A 113 8.66 -8.47 -7.94
CA ARG A 113 8.45 -9.47 -9.01
C ARG A 113 9.53 -9.45 -10.08
#